data_AF-A0A959EFZ5-F1
#
_entry.id   AF-A0A959EFZ5-F1
#
_cell.length_a   1.000
_cell.length_b   1.000
_cell.length_c   1.000
_cell.angle_alpha   90.00
_cell.angle_beta   90.00
_cell.angle_gamma   90.00
#
_symmetry.space_group_name_H-M   'P 1'
#
loop_
_entity.id
_entity.type
_entity.pdbx_description
1 polymer ?
#
loop_
_entity_poly.entity_id
_entity_poly.type
_entity_poly.pdbx_seq_one_letter_code
_entity_poly.pdbx_strand_id
1 'polypeptide(L)'
;MRRPSRLIPLFVFLLSYLCPTPLNSNCRTRPPFSGYSFISPLILNPELNGAPYFVDFEALERYYQKKGNPQIQGNIEEWHERYCEAPRFQDIGRLIYQASITDLDQLEASIRSPSISIGYGLRDNSFAKYLRSHKCVETVRYLIFAKRCEPYVVKSDAWKDAPNTARRLMQELIGEGQEAFRRTKSHYIRLRYAYQLIRLAHYSQQYQQVLDLYEDLMPKIDNDPSIIEYWIMGHRAGALLALGNRVEAAYLFSRIFENCPSKRESAYRSFSIKTDEEWKACLVRCQNDQERATLYAIRANHPKSKLLVEMR
;
A
#
# COMPACT_ATOMS: atom_id res chain seq x y z
N MET A 1 -1.77 57.20 -84.13
CA MET A 1 -2.96 57.66 -83.37
C MET A 1 -2.62 57.67 -81.88
N ARG A 2 -2.77 58.86 -81.27
CA ARG A 2 -2.88 59.24 -79.83
C ARG A 2 -1.90 58.66 -78.76
N ARG A 3 -1.06 59.58 -78.26
CA ARG A 3 -0.40 59.67 -76.92
C ARG A 3 -1.43 60.04 -75.81
N PRO A 4 -1.10 60.27 -74.50
CA PRO A 4 -0.08 59.71 -73.57
C PRO A 4 -0.59 59.47 -72.10
N SER A 5 0.31 58.98 -71.22
CA SER A 5 0.58 59.37 -69.81
C SER A 5 -0.35 59.00 -68.61
N ARG A 6 0.33 58.41 -67.59
CA ARG A 6 0.43 58.79 -66.15
C ARG A 6 -0.44 58.11 -65.05
N LEU A 7 0.28 57.74 -63.96
CA LEU A 7 -0.04 57.76 -62.51
C LEU A 7 -0.41 56.46 -61.76
N ILE A 8 0.46 56.14 -60.78
CA ILE A 8 0.32 55.31 -59.55
C ILE A 8 -0.76 55.96 -58.63
N PRO A 9 -1.60 55.28 -57.80
CA PRO A 9 -1.14 54.56 -56.59
C PRO A 9 -1.96 53.39 -55.99
N LEU A 10 -1.21 52.52 -55.29
CA LEU A 10 -1.34 52.10 -53.88
C LEU A 10 -2.74 52.11 -53.22
N PHE A 11 -3.26 50.91 -52.89
CA PHE A 11 -4.17 50.50 -51.78
C PHE A 11 -4.86 49.21 -52.29
N VAL A 12 -4.74 48.03 -51.69
CA VAL A 12 -5.35 47.63 -50.42
C VAL A 12 -4.58 46.39 -49.93
N PHE A 13 -3.84 46.54 -48.83
CA PHE A 13 -3.22 45.43 -48.08
C PHE A 13 -3.59 45.64 -46.61
N LEU A 14 -4.86 45.42 -46.25
CA LEU A 14 -5.31 45.58 -44.86
C LEU A 14 -6.70 44.97 -44.65
N LEU A 15 -6.80 43.64 -44.58
CA LEU A 15 -7.97 42.97 -44.00
C LEU A 15 -7.73 41.49 -43.63
N SER A 16 -6.51 41.15 -43.20
CA SER A 16 -6.18 39.82 -42.65
C SER A 16 -5.63 39.86 -41.22
N TYR A 17 -5.68 41.01 -40.53
CA TYR A 17 -5.14 41.19 -39.17
C TYR A 17 -6.17 41.23 -38.04
N LEU A 18 -7.36 40.66 -38.22
CA LEU A 18 -8.39 40.59 -37.16
C LEU A 18 -8.91 39.17 -36.95
N CYS A 19 -8.06 38.15 -37.09
CA CYS A 19 -8.31 36.89 -36.41
C CYS A 19 -7.61 36.99 -35.05
N PRO A 20 -8.34 37.04 -33.91
CA PRO A 20 -7.71 36.97 -32.61
C PRO A 20 -6.96 35.65 -32.55
N THR A 21 -5.62 35.72 -32.47
CA THR A 21 -4.83 34.55 -32.12
C THR A 21 -5.39 34.06 -30.79
N PRO A 22 -5.73 32.76 -30.65
CA PRO A 22 -6.01 32.24 -29.33
C PRO A 22 -4.73 32.50 -28.52
N LEU A 23 -4.84 33.37 -27.52
CA LEU A 23 -3.88 33.44 -26.44
C LEU A 23 -3.86 32.04 -25.83
N ASN A 24 -2.98 31.20 -26.35
CA ASN A 24 -2.45 30.07 -25.61
C ASN A 24 -1.80 30.71 -24.38
N SER A 25 -2.58 30.88 -23.32
CA SER A 25 -2.09 30.96 -21.95
C SER A 25 -1.45 29.61 -21.64
N ASN A 26 -0.29 29.39 -22.26
CA ASN A 26 0.64 28.37 -21.87
C ASN A 26 1.16 28.79 -20.49
N CYS A 27 0.40 28.47 -19.44
CA CYS A 27 0.92 28.13 -18.12
C CYS A 27 1.81 26.87 -18.17
N ARG A 28 2.41 26.55 -19.33
CA ARG A 28 3.25 25.41 -19.63
C ARG A 28 4.71 25.79 -19.78
N THR A 29 5.01 27.02 -20.21
CA THR A 29 6.40 27.49 -20.29
C THR A 29 6.71 28.31 -19.05
N ARG A 30 7.19 27.64 -17.99
CA ARG A 30 7.96 28.36 -16.98
C ARG A 30 9.06 29.13 -17.71
N PRO A 31 9.27 30.43 -17.44
CA PRO A 31 10.41 31.13 -17.99
C PRO A 31 11.67 30.32 -17.64
N PRO A 32 12.66 30.23 -18.55
CA PRO A 32 13.89 29.53 -18.26
C PRO A 32 14.48 30.10 -16.96
N PHE A 33 14.81 29.23 -16.03
CA PHE A 33 15.42 29.63 -14.76
C PHE A 33 16.72 30.38 -15.05
N SER A 34 16.78 31.65 -14.64
CA SER A 34 17.98 32.48 -14.73
C SER A 34 18.61 32.54 -13.34
N GLY A 35 19.57 31.66 -13.10
CA GLY A 35 20.30 31.52 -11.84
C GLY A 35 21.27 30.36 -11.88
N TYR A 36 22.09 30.22 -10.85
CA TYR A 36 22.95 29.05 -10.67
C TYR A 36 22.21 28.02 -9.84
N SER A 37 22.11 26.78 -10.35
CA SER A 37 21.68 25.64 -9.56
C SER A 37 22.91 24.81 -9.21
N PHE A 38 23.11 24.55 -7.92
CA PHE A 38 24.19 23.68 -7.45
C PHE A 38 23.96 22.21 -7.82
N ILE A 39 22.74 21.86 -8.24
CA ILE A 39 22.33 20.51 -8.60
C ILE A 39 21.55 20.58 -9.91
N SER A 40 21.92 19.74 -10.89
CA SER A 40 21.16 19.60 -12.13
C SER A 40 20.22 18.39 -12.00
N PRO A 41 18.90 18.58 -11.85
CA PRO A 41 17.95 17.47 -11.66
C PRO A 41 17.92 16.50 -12.84
N LEU A 42 18.18 17.02 -14.05
CA LEU A 42 18.06 16.30 -15.31
C LEU A 42 19.14 15.23 -15.52
N ILE A 43 20.23 15.27 -14.75
CA ILE A 43 21.34 14.31 -14.86
C ILE A 43 21.36 13.29 -13.71
N LEU A 44 20.47 13.44 -12.73
CA LEU A 44 20.39 12.53 -11.59
C LEU A 44 19.55 11.31 -11.94
N ASN A 45 20.11 10.12 -11.78
CA ASN A 45 19.34 8.89 -11.83
C ASN A 45 18.46 8.80 -10.57
N PRO A 46 17.12 8.75 -10.69
CA PRO A 46 16.20 8.69 -9.55
C PRO A 46 16.35 7.40 -8.72
N GLU A 47 17.02 6.37 -9.24
CA GLU A 47 17.29 5.12 -8.50
C GLU A 47 18.45 5.24 -7.49
N LEU A 48 19.23 6.34 -7.52
CA LEU A 48 20.30 6.57 -6.56
C LEU A 48 19.73 6.95 -5.17
N ASN A 49 20.38 6.48 -4.11
CA ASN A 49 20.03 6.88 -2.74
C ASN A 49 20.11 8.40 -2.58
N GLY A 50 19.02 9.00 -2.10
CA GLY A 50 18.91 10.46 -1.91
C GLY A 50 18.56 11.25 -3.18
N ALA A 51 18.62 10.66 -4.38
CA ALA A 51 18.20 11.34 -5.61
C ALA A 51 16.74 11.82 -5.61
N PRO A 52 15.76 11.13 -4.97
CA PRO A 52 14.39 11.62 -4.86
C PRO A 52 14.21 13.04 -4.29
N TYR A 53 15.19 13.57 -3.54
CA TYR A 53 15.17 14.95 -3.03
C TYR A 53 15.60 16.00 -4.05
N PHE A 54 16.16 15.58 -5.17
CA PHE A 54 16.87 16.43 -6.12
C PHE A 54 16.39 16.28 -7.56
N VAL A 55 15.58 15.27 -7.86
CA VAL A 55 14.94 15.07 -9.17
C VAL A 55 13.66 15.89 -9.30
N ASP A 56 13.25 16.15 -10.54
CA ASP A 56 11.97 16.80 -10.81
C ASP A 56 10.77 15.89 -10.46
N PHE A 57 9.59 16.50 -10.33
CA PHE A 57 8.37 15.79 -9.96
C PHE A 57 7.96 14.73 -10.99
N GLU A 58 8.26 14.91 -12.27
CA GLU A 58 7.88 13.97 -13.34
C GLU A 58 8.75 12.71 -13.29
N ALA A 59 10.06 12.87 -13.05
CA ALA A 59 11.00 11.78 -12.79
C ALA A 59 10.63 11.04 -11.50
N LEU A 60 10.24 11.77 -10.44
CA LEU A 60 9.79 11.20 -9.18
C LEU A 60 8.48 10.40 -9.37
N GLU A 61 7.50 10.95 -10.09
CA GLU A 61 6.23 10.30 -10.36
C GLU A 61 6.43 9.02 -11.20
N ARG A 62 7.22 9.10 -12.29
CA ARG A 62 7.57 7.91 -13.09
C ARG A 62 8.26 6.84 -12.27
N TYR A 63 9.18 7.23 -11.38
CA TYR A 63 9.88 6.31 -10.49
C TYR A 63 8.89 5.55 -9.59
N TYR A 64 7.95 6.25 -8.95
CA TYR A 64 6.95 5.60 -8.10
C TYR A 64 5.90 4.80 -8.88
N GLN A 65 5.47 5.27 -10.06
CA GLN A 65 4.57 4.50 -10.93
C GLN A 65 5.19 3.17 -11.36
N LYS A 66 6.48 3.16 -11.74
CA LYS A 66 7.20 1.96 -12.17
C LYS A 66 7.40 0.95 -11.03
N LYS A 67 7.55 1.40 -9.78
CA LYS A 67 7.72 0.55 -8.60
C LYS A 67 6.47 -0.29 -8.25
N GLY A 68 5.31 0.06 -8.79
CA GLY A 68 4.06 -0.62 -8.46
C GLY A 68 3.66 -0.43 -6.99
N ASN A 69 2.74 -1.26 -6.49
CA ASN A 69 2.29 -1.19 -5.11
C ASN A 69 3.25 -1.96 -4.17
N PRO A 70 3.99 -1.29 -3.26
CA PRO A 70 4.95 -1.96 -2.37
C PRO A 70 4.32 -3.03 -1.46
N GLN A 71 3.03 -2.89 -1.14
CA GLN A 71 2.29 -3.88 -0.36
C GLN A 71 2.01 -5.15 -1.15
N ILE A 72 1.65 -5.02 -2.42
CA ILE A 72 1.45 -6.17 -3.30
C ILE A 72 2.78 -6.87 -3.54
N GLN A 73 3.82 -6.08 -3.86
CA GLN A 73 5.14 -6.59 -4.15
C GLN A 73 5.74 -7.35 -2.95
N GLY A 74 5.78 -6.73 -1.76
CA GLY A 74 6.34 -7.37 -0.57
C GLY A 74 5.59 -8.65 -0.17
N ASN A 75 4.27 -8.70 -0.36
CA ASN A 75 3.52 -9.92 -0.11
C ASN A 75 3.86 -11.03 -1.11
N ILE A 76 3.98 -10.71 -2.39
CA ILE A 76 4.39 -11.67 -3.42
C ILE A 76 5.81 -12.20 -3.14
N GLU A 77 6.72 -11.32 -2.73
CA GLU A 77 8.09 -11.68 -2.35
C GLU A 77 8.12 -12.65 -1.16
N GLU A 78 7.39 -12.35 -0.09
CA GLU A 78 7.32 -13.27 1.06
C GLU A 78 6.68 -14.61 0.69
N TRP A 79 5.62 -14.62 -0.13
CA TRP A 79 5.07 -15.88 -0.64
C TRP A 79 6.07 -16.67 -1.49
N HIS A 80 6.93 -16.00 -2.24
CA HIS A 80 7.98 -16.66 -3.02
C HIS A 80 9.02 -17.31 -2.10
N GLU A 81 9.53 -16.56 -1.13
CA GLU A 81 10.49 -17.03 -0.12
C GLU A 81 9.96 -18.24 0.66
N ARG A 82 8.72 -18.14 1.16
CA ARG A 82 8.10 -19.18 2.01
C ARG A 82 7.77 -20.48 1.26
N TYR A 83 7.83 -20.45 -0.07
CA TYR A 83 7.57 -21.61 -0.93
C TYR A 83 8.83 -21.98 -1.74
N CYS A 84 9.98 -21.87 -1.06
CA CYS A 84 11.30 -22.31 -1.54
C CYS A 84 11.75 -21.63 -2.83
N GLU A 85 11.32 -20.39 -3.07
CA GLU A 85 11.67 -19.62 -4.27
C GLU A 85 11.31 -20.33 -5.59
N ALA A 86 10.42 -21.34 -5.53
CA ALA A 86 10.11 -22.18 -6.68
C ALA A 86 9.04 -21.58 -7.59
N PRO A 87 7.91 -21.04 -7.07
CA PRO A 87 6.88 -20.44 -7.93
C PRO A 87 7.30 -19.08 -8.48
N ARG A 88 6.93 -18.78 -9.72
CA ARG A 88 7.21 -17.47 -10.35
C ARG A 88 6.41 -16.37 -9.67
N PHE A 89 7.02 -15.20 -9.44
CA PHE A 89 6.35 -14.03 -8.86
C PHE A 89 5.02 -13.66 -9.55
N GLN A 90 4.97 -13.70 -10.89
CA GLN A 90 3.76 -13.42 -11.66
C GLN A 90 2.63 -14.44 -11.39
N ASP A 91 2.99 -15.72 -11.23
CA ASP A 91 2.03 -16.78 -10.95
C ASP A 91 1.51 -16.71 -9.52
N ILE A 92 2.36 -16.33 -8.56
CA ILE A 92 1.95 -16.02 -7.18
C ILE A 92 0.94 -14.87 -7.20
N GLY A 93 1.29 -13.77 -7.87
CA GLY A 93 0.41 -12.60 -8.01
C GLY A 93 -0.94 -12.95 -8.65
N ARG A 94 -0.93 -13.73 -9.74
CA ARG A 94 -2.14 -14.18 -10.43
C ARG A 94 -3.02 -15.05 -9.52
N LEU A 95 -2.43 -16.01 -8.79
CA LEU A 95 -3.20 -16.89 -7.91
C LEU A 95 -3.82 -16.11 -6.74
N ILE A 96 -3.06 -15.20 -6.11
CA ILE A 96 -3.51 -14.49 -4.90
C ILE A 96 -4.50 -13.37 -5.24
N TYR A 97 -4.20 -12.55 -6.24
CA TYR A 97 -4.96 -11.31 -6.48
C TYR A 97 -6.00 -11.45 -7.60
N GLN A 98 -5.82 -12.36 -8.56
CA GLN A 98 -6.67 -12.43 -9.75
C GLN A 98 -7.57 -13.67 -9.81
N ALA A 99 -7.21 -14.77 -9.15
CA ALA A 99 -8.03 -15.98 -9.14
C ALA A 99 -9.37 -15.76 -8.44
N SER A 100 -10.43 -16.39 -8.93
CA SER A 100 -11.75 -16.39 -8.30
C SER A 100 -11.84 -17.40 -7.15
N ILE A 101 -12.88 -17.30 -6.30
CA ILE A 101 -13.17 -18.32 -5.29
C ILE A 101 -13.34 -19.69 -5.96
N THR A 102 -14.06 -19.75 -7.09
CA THR A 102 -14.25 -20.98 -7.87
C THR A 102 -12.93 -21.60 -8.33
N ASP A 103 -11.98 -20.79 -8.79
CA ASP A 103 -10.65 -21.28 -9.18
C ASP A 103 -9.91 -21.90 -7.98
N LEU A 104 -10.00 -21.27 -6.81
CA LEU A 104 -9.36 -21.74 -5.58
C LEU A 104 -10.04 -22.99 -5.01
N ASP A 105 -11.38 -23.11 -5.09
CA ASP A 105 -12.13 -24.30 -4.69
C ASP A 105 -11.76 -25.51 -5.56
N GLN A 106 -11.67 -25.29 -6.89
CA GLN A 106 -11.21 -26.33 -7.82
C GLN A 106 -9.76 -26.73 -7.54
N LEU A 107 -8.90 -25.76 -7.21
CA LEU A 107 -7.54 -26.04 -6.79
C LEU A 107 -7.55 -26.90 -5.53
N GLU A 108 -8.24 -26.53 -4.45
CA GLU A 108 -8.32 -27.31 -3.21
C GLU A 108 -8.78 -28.75 -3.48
N ALA A 109 -9.84 -28.92 -4.28
CA ALA A 109 -10.34 -30.25 -4.67
C ALA A 109 -9.26 -31.09 -5.39
N SER A 110 -8.50 -30.48 -6.29
CA SER A 110 -7.39 -31.14 -7.02
C SER A 110 -6.20 -31.53 -6.13
N ILE A 111 -6.03 -30.86 -4.98
CA ILE A 111 -5.01 -31.23 -3.98
C ILE A 111 -5.49 -32.43 -3.15
N ARG A 112 -6.78 -32.45 -2.80
CA ARG A 112 -7.37 -33.53 -2.00
C ARG A 112 -7.56 -34.83 -2.77
N SER A 113 -7.84 -34.75 -4.07
CA SER A 113 -8.05 -35.92 -4.93
C SER A 113 -7.15 -35.87 -6.17
N PRO A 114 -6.21 -36.83 -6.33
CA PRO A 114 -5.35 -36.89 -7.52
C PRO A 114 -6.11 -37.03 -8.85
N SER A 115 -7.32 -37.60 -8.82
CA SER A 115 -8.18 -37.75 -10.01
C SER A 115 -8.75 -36.44 -10.53
N ILE A 116 -8.78 -35.39 -9.69
CA ILE A 116 -9.26 -34.07 -10.08
C ILE A 116 -8.05 -33.26 -10.58
N SER A 117 -8.11 -32.79 -11.82
CA SER A 117 -7.09 -31.91 -12.39
C SER A 117 -7.23 -30.47 -11.91
N ILE A 118 -6.14 -29.71 -11.89
CA ILE A 118 -6.19 -28.25 -11.70
C ILE A 118 -7.08 -27.63 -12.79
N GLY A 119 -7.95 -26.69 -12.39
CA GLY A 119 -8.82 -25.95 -13.30
C GLY A 119 -8.06 -25.23 -14.41
N TYR A 120 -8.70 -25.05 -15.56
CA TYR A 120 -8.04 -24.56 -16.78
C TYR A 120 -7.31 -23.21 -16.56
N GLY A 121 -7.93 -22.26 -15.85
CA GLY A 121 -7.35 -20.94 -15.59
C GLY A 121 -6.05 -20.94 -14.77
N LEU A 122 -5.81 -22.00 -14.01
CA LEU A 122 -4.62 -22.17 -13.15
C LEU A 122 -3.73 -23.34 -13.60
N ARG A 123 -4.09 -24.03 -14.69
CA ARG A 123 -3.40 -25.26 -15.13
C ARG A 123 -1.91 -25.06 -15.31
N ASP A 124 -1.49 -23.90 -15.83
CA ASP A 124 -0.09 -23.55 -16.08
C ASP A 124 0.53 -22.60 -15.05
N ASN A 125 -0.20 -22.29 -13.99
CA ASN A 125 0.30 -21.47 -12.90
C ASN A 125 1.29 -22.29 -12.06
N SER A 126 2.56 -21.86 -12.00
CA SER A 126 3.61 -22.57 -11.26
C SER A 126 3.32 -22.68 -9.76
N PHE A 127 2.65 -21.70 -9.17
CA PHE A 127 2.29 -21.74 -7.76
C PHE A 127 1.16 -22.74 -7.49
N ALA A 128 0.12 -22.76 -8.31
CA ALA A 128 -0.95 -23.76 -8.21
C ALA A 128 -0.41 -25.19 -8.36
N LYS A 129 0.52 -25.41 -9.32
CA LYS A 129 1.22 -26.70 -9.49
C LYS A 129 2.02 -27.07 -8.24
N TYR A 130 2.78 -26.13 -7.68
CA TYR A 130 3.56 -26.33 -6.45
C TYR A 130 2.67 -26.72 -5.27
N LEU A 131 1.58 -25.98 -5.02
CA LEU A 131 0.66 -26.25 -3.92
C LEU A 131 0.03 -27.65 -4.04
N ARG A 132 -0.30 -28.08 -5.27
CA ARG A 132 -0.81 -29.43 -5.53
C ARG A 132 0.23 -30.51 -5.30
N SER A 133 1.44 -30.36 -5.85
CA SER A 133 2.49 -31.39 -5.72
C SER A 133 2.93 -31.59 -4.26
N HIS A 134 2.93 -30.51 -3.46
CA HIS A 134 3.33 -30.54 -2.05
C HIS A 134 2.16 -30.68 -1.07
N LYS A 135 0.93 -30.88 -1.56
CA LYS A 135 -0.28 -31.05 -0.75
C LYS A 135 -0.55 -29.90 0.25
N CYS A 136 -0.30 -28.67 -0.17
CA CYS A 136 -0.45 -27.46 0.65
C CYS A 136 -1.93 -27.02 0.81
N VAL A 137 -2.76 -27.88 1.39
CA VAL A 137 -4.22 -27.64 1.53
C VAL A 137 -4.52 -26.47 2.46
N GLU A 138 -3.78 -26.30 3.56
CA GLU A 138 -3.97 -25.19 4.51
C GLU A 138 -3.82 -23.83 3.81
N THR A 139 -2.86 -23.73 2.89
CA THR A 139 -2.61 -22.52 2.10
C THR A 139 -3.80 -22.17 1.23
N VAL A 140 -4.34 -23.13 0.47
CA VAL A 140 -5.46 -22.87 -0.44
C VAL A 140 -6.72 -22.52 0.34
N ARG A 141 -6.97 -23.18 1.48
CA ARG A 141 -8.08 -22.83 2.39
C ARG A 141 -7.97 -21.42 2.94
N TYR A 142 -6.76 -21.00 3.32
CA TYR A 142 -6.51 -19.63 3.71
C TYR A 142 -6.77 -18.66 2.56
N LEU A 143 -6.33 -18.96 1.34
CA LEU A 143 -6.57 -18.10 0.18
C LEU A 143 -8.07 -17.95 -0.11
N ILE A 144 -8.85 -19.03 -0.02
CA ILE A 144 -10.32 -19.00 -0.14
C ILE A 144 -10.92 -18.08 0.94
N PHE A 145 -10.50 -18.24 2.20
CA PHE A 145 -10.97 -17.40 3.30
C PHE A 145 -10.61 -15.92 3.09
N ALA A 146 -9.36 -15.63 2.71
CA ALA A 146 -8.90 -14.27 2.43
C ALA A 146 -9.72 -13.64 1.30
N LYS A 147 -10.06 -14.42 0.26
CA LYS A 147 -10.90 -13.98 -0.87
C LYS A 147 -12.32 -13.61 -0.44
N ARG A 148 -12.89 -14.34 0.51
CA ARG A 148 -14.18 -14.00 1.14
C ARG A 148 -14.12 -12.75 2.01
N CYS A 149 -12.95 -12.42 2.56
CA CYS A 149 -12.77 -11.20 3.36
C CYS A 149 -12.65 -9.93 2.49
N GLU A 150 -12.11 -10.05 1.26
CA GLU A 150 -11.79 -8.91 0.37
C GLU A 150 -12.90 -7.85 0.24
N PRO A 151 -14.19 -8.20 0.01
CA PRO A 151 -15.25 -7.21 -0.20
C PRO A 151 -15.44 -6.23 0.96
N TYR A 152 -15.09 -6.62 2.18
CA TYR A 152 -15.35 -5.84 3.39
C TYR A 152 -14.21 -4.91 3.80
N VAL A 153 -13.04 -5.08 3.17
CA VAL A 153 -11.78 -4.43 3.59
C VAL A 153 -11.15 -3.57 2.49
N VAL A 154 -11.97 -3.21 1.51
CA VAL A 154 -11.68 -2.22 0.46
C VAL A 154 -12.43 -0.92 0.75
N LYS A 155 -12.08 0.15 0.05
CA LYS A 155 -12.77 1.44 0.20
C LYS A 155 -14.23 1.26 -0.26
N SER A 156 -15.15 1.22 0.69
CA SER A 156 -16.58 1.09 0.44
C SER A 156 -17.05 2.25 -0.43
N ASP A 157 -17.85 1.92 -1.46
CA ASP A 157 -18.67 2.90 -2.16
C ASP A 157 -19.75 3.34 -1.16
N ALA A 158 -19.66 4.59 -0.68
CA ALA A 158 -20.46 5.12 0.42
C ALA A 158 -21.98 5.04 0.19
N TRP A 159 -22.41 4.69 -1.02
CA TRP A 159 -23.79 4.59 -1.47
C TRP A 159 -24.34 3.15 -1.56
N LYS A 160 -23.51 2.10 -1.39
CA LYS A 160 -23.91 0.72 -1.73
C LYS A 160 -24.38 -0.15 -0.55
N ASP A 161 -23.87 0.06 0.66
CA ASP A 161 -24.13 -0.87 1.76
C ASP A 161 -24.76 -0.20 2.97
N ALA A 162 -25.83 -0.81 3.51
CA ALA A 162 -26.32 -0.50 4.84
C ALA A 162 -25.25 -0.93 5.86
N PRO A 163 -24.65 0.00 6.65
CA PRO A 163 -23.47 -0.28 7.48
C PRO A 163 -23.62 -1.46 8.46
N ASN A 164 -24.86 -1.79 8.85
CA ASN A 164 -25.14 -2.84 9.82
C ASN A 164 -25.03 -4.26 9.24
N THR A 165 -25.38 -4.46 7.97
CA THR A 165 -25.30 -5.78 7.33
C THR A 165 -23.85 -6.21 7.14
N ALA A 166 -22.99 -5.29 6.66
CA ALA A 166 -21.57 -5.54 6.49
C ALA A 166 -20.88 -5.90 7.82
N ARG A 167 -21.24 -5.22 8.93
CA ARG A 167 -20.70 -5.52 10.26
C ARG A 167 -21.02 -6.94 10.72
N ARG A 168 -22.27 -7.38 10.56
CA ARG A 168 -22.69 -8.75 10.91
C ARG A 168 -21.92 -9.79 10.11
N LEU A 169 -21.82 -9.61 8.79
CA LEU A 169 -21.09 -10.53 7.91
C LEU A 169 -19.59 -10.60 8.26
N MET A 170 -18.97 -9.47 8.62
CA MET A 170 -17.59 -9.47 9.13
C MET A 170 -17.44 -10.26 10.44
N GLN A 171 -18.43 -10.19 11.35
CA GLN A 171 -18.41 -10.99 12.59
C GLN A 171 -18.57 -12.49 12.32
N GLU A 172 -19.41 -12.87 11.37
CA GLU A 172 -19.54 -14.26 10.93
C GLU A 172 -18.20 -14.78 10.37
N LEU A 173 -17.54 -14.00 9.51
CA LEU A 173 -16.21 -14.33 9.00
C LEU A 173 -15.15 -14.39 10.11
N ILE A 174 -15.25 -13.55 11.14
CA ILE A 174 -14.34 -13.61 12.30
C ILE A 174 -14.51 -14.95 13.04
N GLY A 175 -15.74 -15.37 13.31
CA GLY A 175 -16.01 -16.66 13.96
C GLY A 175 -15.49 -17.84 13.13
N GLU A 176 -15.77 -17.86 11.82
CA GLU A 176 -15.26 -18.88 10.91
C GLU A 176 -13.72 -18.90 10.85
N GLY A 177 -13.08 -17.73 10.77
CA GLY A 177 -11.64 -17.62 10.70
C GLY A 177 -10.95 -18.03 12.00
N GLN A 178 -11.57 -17.83 13.17
CA GLN A 178 -11.06 -18.34 14.45
C GLN A 178 -11.09 -19.87 14.51
N GLU A 179 -12.15 -20.50 14.00
CA GLU A 179 -12.21 -21.96 13.85
C GLU A 179 -11.13 -22.48 12.88
N ALA A 180 -10.98 -21.82 11.72
CA ALA A 180 -9.94 -22.17 10.76
C ALA A 180 -8.52 -21.99 11.34
N PHE A 181 -8.27 -20.91 12.08
CA PHE A 181 -7.02 -20.66 12.79
C PHE A 181 -6.70 -21.81 13.75
N ARG A 182 -7.66 -22.23 14.59
CA ARG A 182 -7.48 -23.33 15.54
C ARG A 182 -7.09 -24.64 14.87
N ARG A 183 -7.64 -24.92 13.69
CA ARG A 183 -7.39 -26.16 12.93
C ARG A 183 -6.12 -26.13 12.09
N THR A 184 -5.59 -24.94 11.80
CA THR A 184 -4.40 -24.75 10.98
C THR A 184 -3.15 -25.04 11.79
N LYS A 185 -2.26 -25.88 11.27
CA LYS A 185 -0.98 -26.24 11.90
C LYS A 185 0.14 -25.29 11.51
N SER A 186 0.21 -24.87 10.24
CA SER A 186 1.24 -23.94 9.80
C SER A 186 1.15 -22.60 10.52
N HIS A 187 2.18 -22.24 11.29
CA HIS A 187 2.23 -20.96 11.98
C HIS A 187 2.25 -19.76 11.02
N TYR A 188 2.89 -19.90 9.86
CA TYR A 188 2.83 -18.89 8.80
C TYR A 188 1.40 -18.65 8.30
N ILE A 189 0.60 -19.71 8.11
CA ILE A 189 -0.80 -19.57 7.70
C ILE A 189 -1.67 -19.07 8.86
N ARG A 190 -1.40 -19.48 10.10
CA ARG A 190 -2.05 -18.93 11.31
C ARG A 190 -1.85 -17.43 11.45
N LEU A 191 -0.63 -16.93 11.20
CA LEU A 191 -0.33 -15.48 11.17
C LEU A 191 -1.21 -14.75 10.16
N ARG A 192 -1.38 -15.33 8.98
CA ARG A 192 -2.19 -14.73 7.92
C ARG A 192 -3.69 -14.78 8.24
N TYR A 193 -4.19 -15.82 8.91
CA TYR A 193 -5.54 -15.82 9.49
C TYR A 193 -5.69 -14.71 10.54
N ALA A 194 -4.75 -14.59 11.49
CA ALA A 194 -4.79 -13.55 12.51
C ALA A 194 -4.85 -12.15 11.90
N TYR A 195 -4.09 -11.90 10.83
CA TYR A 195 -4.17 -10.66 10.06
C TYR A 195 -5.57 -10.40 9.50
N GLN A 196 -6.21 -11.37 8.84
CA GLN A 196 -7.55 -11.18 8.30
C GLN A 196 -8.58 -10.92 9.40
N LEU A 197 -8.52 -11.66 10.51
CA LEU A 197 -9.42 -11.49 11.66
C LEU A 197 -9.32 -10.09 12.27
N ILE A 198 -8.09 -9.66 12.56
CA ILE A 198 -7.80 -8.35 13.12
C ILE A 198 -8.20 -7.23 12.14
N ARG A 199 -7.95 -7.42 10.84
CA ARG A 199 -8.34 -6.47 9.81
C ARG A 199 -9.87 -6.34 9.69
N LEU A 200 -10.61 -7.44 9.71
CA LEU A 200 -12.08 -7.43 9.70
C LEU A 200 -12.62 -6.68 10.93
N ALA A 201 -12.10 -6.97 12.13
CA ALA A 201 -12.50 -6.28 13.36
C ALA A 201 -12.25 -4.76 13.25
N HIS A 202 -11.09 -4.37 12.72
CA HIS A 202 -10.74 -2.97 12.50
C HIS A 202 -11.69 -2.27 11.51
N TYR A 203 -11.93 -2.85 10.33
CA TYR A 203 -12.82 -2.26 9.32
C TYR A 203 -14.29 -2.23 9.77
N SER A 204 -14.67 -3.15 10.66
CA SER A 204 -15.98 -3.15 11.33
C SER A 204 -16.09 -2.15 12.49
N GLN A 205 -15.02 -1.38 12.76
CA GLN A 205 -14.87 -0.40 13.84
C GLN A 205 -14.98 -0.97 15.26
N GLN A 206 -14.74 -2.27 15.42
CA GLN A 206 -14.72 -2.94 16.71
C GLN A 206 -13.31 -2.89 17.29
N TYR A 207 -12.87 -1.69 17.66
CA TYR A 207 -11.47 -1.44 18.04
C TYR A 207 -11.05 -2.19 19.31
N GLN A 208 -11.94 -2.41 20.27
CA GLN A 208 -11.61 -3.24 21.43
C GLN A 208 -11.38 -4.71 21.01
N GLN A 209 -12.24 -5.24 20.13
CA GLN A 209 -12.08 -6.60 19.58
C GLN A 209 -10.76 -6.77 18.82
N VAL A 210 -10.24 -5.72 18.17
CA VAL A 210 -8.90 -5.76 17.56
C VAL A 210 -7.83 -6.07 18.60
N LEU A 211 -7.88 -5.44 19.78
CA LEU A 211 -6.93 -5.67 20.86
C LEU A 211 -7.12 -7.07 21.44
N ASP A 212 -8.37 -7.48 21.69
CA ASP A 212 -8.68 -8.79 22.26
C ASP A 212 -8.21 -9.93 21.33
N LEU A 213 -8.44 -9.80 20.01
CA LEU A 213 -7.96 -10.75 19.00
C LEU A 213 -6.43 -10.77 18.93
N TYR A 214 -5.77 -9.61 19.04
CA TYR A 214 -4.31 -9.54 19.03
C TYR A 214 -3.72 -10.30 20.22
N GLU A 215 -4.18 -9.98 21.43
CA GLU A 215 -3.69 -10.61 22.67
C GLU A 215 -4.03 -12.10 22.75
N ASP A 216 -5.16 -12.54 22.16
CA ASP A 216 -5.53 -13.97 22.12
C ASP A 216 -4.74 -14.77 21.06
N LEU A 217 -4.61 -14.23 19.85
CA LEU A 217 -4.10 -15.00 18.71
C LEU A 217 -2.58 -14.98 18.63
N MET A 218 -1.95 -13.82 18.79
CA MET A 218 -0.51 -13.66 18.52
C MET A 218 0.39 -14.55 19.39
N PRO A 219 0.14 -14.74 20.71
CA PRO A 219 0.94 -15.64 21.52
C PRO A 219 0.86 -17.13 21.10
N LYS A 220 -0.11 -17.49 20.26
CA LYS A 220 -0.32 -18.86 19.76
C LYS A 220 0.32 -19.08 18.38
N ILE A 221 1.23 -18.22 17.97
CA ILE A 221 1.87 -18.23 16.66
C ILE A 221 3.39 -18.17 16.85
N ASP A 222 4.07 -19.19 16.35
CA ASP A 222 5.52 -19.32 16.34
C ASP A 222 5.98 -19.37 14.88
N ASN A 223 6.15 -18.19 14.27
CA ASN A 223 6.53 -18.01 12.87
C ASN A 223 7.92 -17.38 12.75
N ASP A 224 8.64 -17.70 11.68
CA ASP A 224 9.79 -16.86 11.30
C ASP A 224 9.31 -15.42 11.00
N PRO A 225 10.14 -14.39 11.17
CA PRO A 225 9.77 -13.00 10.96
C PRO A 225 9.02 -12.76 9.64
N SER A 226 7.98 -11.95 9.69
CA SER A 226 7.09 -11.74 8.55
C SER A 226 6.62 -10.30 8.42
N ILE A 227 6.46 -9.83 7.18
CA ILE A 227 5.88 -8.51 6.92
C ILE A 227 4.45 -8.40 7.46
N ILE A 228 3.76 -9.53 7.62
CA ILE A 228 2.38 -9.61 8.11
C ILE A 228 2.29 -9.18 9.57
N GLU A 229 3.34 -9.36 10.37
CA GLU A 229 3.39 -8.89 11.76
C GLU A 229 3.26 -7.36 11.83
N TYR A 230 3.93 -6.65 10.92
CA TYR A 230 3.80 -5.20 10.81
C TYR A 230 2.43 -4.77 10.27
N TRP A 231 1.80 -5.59 9.42
CA TRP A 231 0.45 -5.32 8.94
C TRP A 231 -0.58 -5.45 10.06
N ILE A 232 -0.43 -6.47 10.91
CA ILE A 232 -1.20 -6.65 12.15
C ILE A 232 -0.95 -5.48 13.11
N MET A 233 0.32 -5.11 13.32
CA MET A 233 0.72 -3.97 14.15
C MET A 233 0.04 -2.68 13.69
N GLY A 234 -0.10 -2.45 12.39
CA GLY A 234 -0.80 -1.28 11.84
C GLY A 234 -2.27 -1.24 12.24
N HIS A 235 -2.97 -2.38 12.20
CA HIS A 235 -4.36 -2.45 12.65
C HIS A 235 -4.49 -2.29 14.17
N ARG A 236 -3.57 -2.85 14.97
CA ARG A 236 -3.51 -2.64 16.42
C ARG A 236 -3.27 -1.16 16.76
N ALA A 237 -2.31 -0.52 16.11
CA ALA A 237 -1.97 0.88 16.31
C ALA A 237 -3.17 1.79 15.96
N GLY A 238 -3.86 1.53 14.84
CA GLY A 238 -5.04 2.32 14.51
C GLY A 238 -6.23 2.10 15.45
N ALA A 239 -6.40 0.89 16.00
CA ALA A 239 -7.41 0.63 17.05
C ALA A 239 -7.07 1.37 18.35
N LEU A 240 -5.81 1.34 18.79
CA LEU A 240 -5.34 2.11 19.96
C LEU A 240 -5.56 3.61 19.76
N LEU A 241 -5.28 4.13 18.56
CA LEU A 241 -5.52 5.52 18.23
C LEU A 241 -7.01 5.89 18.33
N ALA A 242 -7.90 5.04 17.81
CA ALA A 242 -9.35 5.24 17.88
C ALA A 242 -9.89 5.17 19.32
N LEU A 243 -9.25 4.38 20.19
CA LEU A 243 -9.56 4.28 21.62
C LEU A 243 -8.89 5.37 22.48
N GLY A 244 -8.16 6.31 21.87
CA GLY A 244 -7.53 7.44 22.56
C GLY A 244 -6.14 7.15 23.13
N ASN A 245 -5.58 5.93 22.95
CA ASN A 245 -4.21 5.62 23.34
C ASN A 245 -3.21 6.08 22.26
N ARG A 246 -3.08 7.41 22.15
CA ARG A 246 -2.35 8.10 21.08
C ARG A 246 -0.84 7.86 21.12
N VAL A 247 -0.26 7.85 22.32
CA VAL A 247 1.19 7.70 22.50
C VAL A 247 1.65 6.31 22.07
N GLU A 248 0.95 5.26 22.50
CA GLU A 248 1.24 3.89 22.09
C GLU A 248 1.05 3.71 20.58
N ALA A 249 -0.07 4.22 20.05
CA ALA A 249 -0.33 4.15 18.61
C ALA A 249 0.78 4.84 17.78
N ALA A 250 1.21 6.04 18.18
CA ALA A 250 2.27 6.78 17.51
C ALA A 250 3.61 6.04 17.56
N TYR A 251 3.94 5.45 18.71
CA TYR A 251 5.13 4.61 18.85
C TYR A 251 5.09 3.42 17.88
N LEU A 252 4.00 2.66 17.86
CA LEU A 252 3.84 1.52 16.93
C LEU A 252 3.91 1.95 15.46
N PHE A 253 3.27 3.05 15.07
CA PHE A 253 3.39 3.57 13.70
C PHE A 253 4.83 3.97 13.35
N SER A 254 5.61 4.48 14.30
CA SER A 254 7.04 4.77 14.07
C SER A 254 7.84 3.49 13.79
N ARG A 255 7.54 2.39 14.50
CA ARG A 255 8.20 1.09 14.25
C ARG A 255 7.87 0.54 12.87
N ILE A 256 6.61 0.67 12.43
CA ILE A 256 6.18 0.27 11.08
C ILE A 256 6.86 1.14 10.01
N PHE A 257 6.93 2.46 10.23
CA PHE A 257 7.58 3.38 9.31
C PHE A 257 9.04 3.00 9.06
N GLU A 258 9.78 2.67 10.11
CA GLU A 258 11.17 2.24 10.00
C GLU A 258 11.27 0.89 9.28
N ASN A 259 10.60 -0.13 9.80
CA ASN A 259 10.91 -1.53 9.50
C ASN A 259 10.10 -2.13 8.34
N CYS A 260 9.01 -1.50 7.89
CA CYS A 260 8.10 -2.11 6.93
C CYS A 260 7.89 -1.23 5.69
N PRO A 261 8.73 -1.35 4.64
CA PRO A 261 8.56 -0.59 3.39
C PRO A 261 7.15 -0.69 2.81
N SER A 262 6.53 -1.87 2.88
CA SER A 262 5.18 -2.15 2.37
C SER A 262 4.06 -1.34 3.05
N LYS A 263 4.28 -0.85 4.28
CA LYS A 263 3.32 -0.07 5.08
C LYS A 263 3.84 1.30 5.51
N ARG A 264 5.08 1.65 5.17
CA ARG A 264 5.76 2.89 5.57
C ARG A 264 4.93 4.14 5.33
N GLU A 265 4.38 4.28 4.12
CA GLU A 265 3.56 5.44 3.76
C GLU A 265 2.30 5.51 4.62
N SER A 266 1.58 4.39 4.80
CA SER A 266 0.38 4.36 5.64
C SER A 266 0.71 4.70 7.10
N ALA A 267 1.82 4.19 7.63
CA ALA A 267 2.27 4.47 8.98
C ALA A 267 2.63 5.95 9.18
N TYR A 268 3.32 6.55 8.20
CA TYR A 268 3.61 7.98 8.19
C TYR A 268 2.34 8.82 8.25
N ARG A 269 1.34 8.50 7.41
CA ARG A 269 0.05 9.23 7.37
C ARG A 269 -0.78 9.04 8.65
N SER A 270 -0.63 7.89 9.33
CA SER A 270 -1.36 7.56 10.55
C SER A 270 -0.65 8.02 11.83
N PHE A 271 0.64 8.36 11.78
CA PHE A 271 1.38 8.90 12.91
C PHE A 271 0.75 10.20 13.42
N SER A 272 0.45 10.26 14.72
CA SER A 272 -0.31 11.38 15.28
C SER A 272 0.08 11.71 16.72
N ILE A 273 0.83 12.79 16.89
CA ILE A 273 1.14 13.42 18.18
C ILE A 273 0.61 14.85 18.14
N LYS A 274 -0.02 15.32 19.23
CA LYS A 274 -0.68 16.63 19.33
C LYS A 274 -0.04 17.57 20.35
N THR A 275 0.60 17.04 21.38
CA THR A 275 1.19 17.86 22.45
C THR A 275 2.64 17.47 22.75
N ASP A 276 3.35 18.34 23.44
CA ASP A 276 4.74 18.07 23.87
C ASP A 276 4.81 16.98 24.94
N GLU A 277 3.76 16.82 25.74
CA GLU A 277 3.64 15.73 26.71
C GLU A 277 3.52 14.38 26.00
N GLU A 278 2.65 14.28 24.99
CA GLU A 278 2.53 13.07 24.16
C GLU A 278 3.86 12.77 23.47
N TRP A 279 4.56 13.79 22.98
CA TRP A 279 5.87 13.64 22.35
C TRP A 279 6.93 13.08 23.31
N LYS A 280 7.08 13.68 24.49
CA LYS A 280 8.01 13.22 25.52
C LYS A 280 7.68 11.78 25.96
N ALA A 281 6.40 11.48 26.15
CA ALA A 281 5.95 10.13 26.49
C ALA A 281 6.20 9.10 25.37
N CYS A 282 6.18 9.52 24.11
CA CYS A 282 6.52 8.67 22.97
C CYS A 282 8.04 8.40 22.93
N LEU A 283 8.87 9.43 23.13
CA LEU A 283 10.34 9.29 23.19
C LEU A 283 10.80 8.33 24.29
N VAL A 284 10.12 8.31 25.44
CA VAL A 284 10.44 7.39 26.56
C VAL A 284 10.20 5.93 26.17
N ARG A 285 9.33 5.64 25.20
CA ARG A 285 9.10 4.26 24.72
C ARG A 285 10.21 3.75 23.80
N CYS A 286 11.02 4.64 23.24
CA CYS A 286 12.09 4.25 22.33
C CYS A 286 13.19 3.48 23.06
N GLN A 287 13.52 2.30 22.54
CA GLN A 287 14.50 1.41 23.14
C GLN A 287 15.95 1.82 22.85
N ASN A 288 16.19 2.56 21.76
CA ASN A 288 17.51 2.98 21.34
C ASN A 288 17.48 4.29 20.52
N ASP A 289 18.66 4.84 20.25
CA ASP A 289 18.84 6.12 19.55
C ASP A 289 18.26 6.10 18.13
N GLN A 290 18.28 4.94 17.47
CA GLN A 290 17.75 4.76 16.13
C GLN A 290 16.22 4.90 16.09
N GLU A 291 15.50 4.38 17.09
CA GLU A 291 14.05 4.60 17.21
C GLU A 291 13.73 6.07 17.49
N ARG A 292 14.54 6.75 18.32
CA ARG A 292 14.37 8.19 18.60
C ARG A 292 14.61 9.01 17.33
N ALA A 293 15.67 8.71 16.59
CA ALA A 293 15.97 9.34 15.30
C ALA A 293 14.82 9.17 14.30
N THR A 294 14.20 7.99 14.27
CA THR A 294 12.99 7.72 13.46
C THR A 294 11.83 8.64 13.83
N LEU A 295 11.53 8.83 15.12
CA LEU A 295 10.48 9.75 15.55
C LEU A 295 10.77 11.18 15.08
N TYR A 296 12.00 11.67 15.29
CA TYR A 296 12.41 12.99 14.82
C TYR A 296 12.30 13.13 13.31
N ALA A 297 12.69 12.11 12.54
CA ALA A 297 12.56 12.10 11.09
C ALA A 297 11.09 12.22 10.65
N ILE A 298 10.16 11.49 11.28
CA ILE A 298 8.72 11.61 11.00
C ILE A 298 8.22 13.01 11.34
N ARG A 299 8.57 13.55 12.51
CA ARG A 299 8.16 14.89 12.96
C ARG A 299 8.68 15.99 12.04
N ALA A 300 9.94 15.91 11.62
CA ALA A 300 10.58 16.89 10.73
C ALA A 300 9.97 16.92 9.32
N ASN A 301 9.44 15.78 8.85
CA ASN A 301 8.77 15.72 7.54
C ASN A 301 7.29 16.14 7.60
N HIS A 302 6.71 16.29 8.79
CA HIS A 302 5.30 16.60 8.95
C HIS A 302 4.98 18.02 8.39
N PRO A 303 3.88 18.23 7.64
CA PRO A 303 3.60 19.53 6.98
C PRO A 303 3.52 20.77 7.90
N LYS A 304 3.35 20.55 9.20
CA LYS A 304 3.28 21.60 10.24
C LYS A 304 4.55 21.70 11.09
N SER A 305 5.63 21.04 10.69
CA SER A 305 6.89 21.04 11.43
C SER A 305 7.51 22.44 11.46
N LYS A 306 7.86 22.94 12.64
CA LYS A 306 8.65 24.16 12.80
C LYS A 306 10.13 23.79 12.89
N LEU A 307 10.75 23.47 11.75
CA LEU A 307 12.13 22.95 11.67
C LEU A 307 13.15 23.74 12.50
N LEU A 308 13.04 25.08 12.53
CA LEU A 308 13.94 25.94 13.30
C LEU A 308 13.87 25.77 14.83
N VAL A 309 12.73 25.30 15.35
CA VAL A 309 12.56 25.01 16.78
C VAL A 309 13.17 23.65 17.13
N GLU A 310 13.13 22.70 16.19
CA GLU A 310 13.61 21.33 16.39
C GLU A 310 15.15 21.19 16.24
N MET A 311 15.82 22.21 15.67
CA MET A 311 17.28 22.22 15.47
C MET A 311 18.07 22.87 16.62
N ARG A 312 17.41 23.29 17.70
CA ARG A 312 18.03 23.91 18.88
C ARG A 312 18.31 22.87 19.96
#